data_AF-B4QL06-F1
#
_entry.id   AF-B4QL06-F1
#
_cell.length_a   1.000
_cell.length_b   1.000
_cell.length_c   1.000
_cell.angle_alpha   90.00
_cell.angle_beta   90.00
_cell.angle_gamma   90.00
#
_symmetry.space_group_name_H-M   'P 1'
#
loop_
_entity.id
_entity.type
_entity.pdbx_description
1 polymer ?
#
loop_
_entity_poly.entity_id
_entity_poly.type
_entity_poly.pdbx_seq_one_letter_code
_entity_poly.pdbx_strand_id
1 'polypeptide(L)'
;MSQQNNDSISAHFIKQWLHDTDCFLGIHDRKLCVLGLCTLISLGEAKPQVLSEVAGKIVPALILLFDGLKRAYESRAQEEEEEEEEEDGDDCEEALSSDEDDMDEMAPDYLDKLAEFAKTKGNESGFEVKAEIKDDDADSDGDAEESVGDLNETGLESFTTPIDDEENESAIDEYWTFKEVITALSAQDQAWYALLTSNLTPEQAKALQEVVVTADQRKAAKESKLIEKQGGFAFPQTAVPTSFKFGS
;
A
#
# COMPACT_ATOMS: atom_id res chain seq x y z
N MET A 1 24.98 -34.07 -16.14
CA MET A 1 25.26 -34.47 -14.76
C MET A 1 24.55 -33.47 -13.87
N SER A 2 23.43 -33.86 -13.27
CA SER A 2 22.72 -33.05 -12.29
C SER A 2 23.59 -32.95 -11.04
N GLN A 3 24.10 -31.74 -10.74
CA GLN A 3 24.69 -31.48 -9.42
C GLN A 3 23.60 -31.76 -8.38
N GLN A 4 23.80 -32.80 -7.57
CA GLN A 4 23.03 -32.95 -6.34
C GLN A 4 23.42 -31.76 -5.46
N ASN A 5 22.54 -30.77 -5.38
CA ASN A 5 22.64 -29.73 -4.36
C ASN A 5 22.52 -30.43 -3.01
N ASN A 6 23.65 -30.51 -2.29
CA ASN A 6 23.75 -31.07 -0.94
C ASN A 6 23.31 -30.06 0.13
N ASP A 7 22.63 -28.99 -0.28
CA ASP A 7 22.12 -27.95 0.61
C ASP A 7 20.98 -28.48 1.46
N SER A 8 20.91 -28.04 2.72
CA SER A 8 19.76 -28.34 3.57
C SER A 8 18.50 -27.68 3.00
N ILE A 9 17.32 -28.22 3.34
CA ILE A 9 16.03 -27.64 2.92
C ILE A 9 15.94 -26.16 3.30
N SER A 10 16.38 -25.80 4.52
CA SER A 10 16.41 -24.41 4.97
C SER A 10 17.38 -23.54 4.15
N ALA A 11 18.53 -24.08 3.74
CA ALA A 11 19.47 -23.36 2.89
C ALA A 11 18.88 -23.09 1.49
N HIS A 12 18.23 -24.09 0.91
CA HIS A 12 17.55 -23.94 -0.37
C HIS A 12 16.41 -22.92 -0.29
N PHE A 13 15.56 -23.01 0.75
CA PHE A 13 14.46 -22.07 0.98
C PHE A 13 14.96 -20.62 1.09
N ILE A 14 15.97 -20.34 1.92
CA ILE A 14 16.49 -18.98 2.11
C ILE A 14 17.10 -18.43 0.83
N LYS A 15 17.83 -19.27 0.07
CA LYS A 15 18.42 -18.88 -1.22
C LYS A 15 17.33 -18.54 -2.24
N GLN A 16 16.27 -19.35 -2.32
CA GLN A 16 15.15 -19.12 -3.24
C GLN A 16 14.34 -17.89 -2.82
N TRP A 17 14.06 -17.72 -1.53
CA TRP A 17 13.33 -16.56 -1.02
C TRP A 17 14.04 -15.24 -1.34
N LEU A 18 15.36 -15.17 -1.17
CA LEU A 18 16.15 -14.00 -1.55
C LEU A 18 16.28 -13.82 -3.07
N HIS A 19 16.14 -14.90 -3.85
CA HIS A 19 16.16 -14.83 -5.31
C HIS A 19 14.86 -14.22 -5.83
N ASP A 20 13.72 -14.62 -5.26
CA ASP A 20 12.38 -14.20 -5.70
C ASP A 20 11.87 -12.98 -4.91
N THR A 21 12.76 -12.19 -4.30
CA THR A 21 12.33 -11.04 -3.48
C THR A 21 11.63 -9.95 -4.33
N ASP A 22 11.97 -9.86 -5.60
CA ASP A 22 11.32 -8.97 -6.58
C ASP A 22 9.93 -9.45 -7.01
N CYS A 23 9.55 -10.68 -6.65
CA CYS A 23 8.25 -11.27 -6.97
C CYS A 23 7.18 -11.03 -5.89
N PHE A 24 7.52 -10.38 -4.76
CA PHE A 24 6.53 -9.97 -3.76
C PHE A 24 5.87 -8.67 -4.22
N LEU A 25 4.60 -8.79 -4.61
CA LEU A 25 3.76 -7.73 -5.16
C LEU A 25 2.67 -7.38 -4.16
N GLY A 26 2.22 -6.13 -4.13
CA GLY A 26 1.27 -5.64 -3.14
C GLY A 26 1.90 -5.19 -1.82
N ILE A 27 1.09 -4.59 -0.94
CA ILE A 27 1.51 -4.08 0.37
C ILE A 27 1.67 -5.27 1.32
N HIS A 28 0.70 -6.17 1.33
CA HIS A 28 0.65 -7.29 2.28
C HIS A 28 1.87 -8.21 2.18
N ASP A 29 2.15 -8.70 0.97
CA ASP A 29 3.26 -9.62 0.69
C ASP A 29 4.61 -9.00 1.06
N ARG A 30 4.78 -7.71 0.78
CA ARG A 30 6.01 -6.99 1.12
C ARG A 30 6.18 -6.81 2.62
N LYS A 31 5.10 -6.49 3.34
CA LYS A 31 5.13 -6.42 4.82
C LYS A 31 5.52 -7.76 5.42
N LEU A 32 4.88 -8.84 4.98
CA LEU A 32 5.23 -10.19 5.44
C LEU A 32 6.70 -10.55 5.13
N CYS A 33 7.16 -10.23 3.92
CA CYS A 33 8.54 -10.49 3.53
C CYS A 33 9.55 -9.70 4.39
N VAL A 34 9.31 -8.40 4.61
CA VAL A 34 10.15 -7.56 5.48
C VAL A 34 10.19 -8.10 6.90
N LEU A 35 9.03 -8.39 7.51
CA LEU A 35 8.97 -8.93 8.88
C LEU A 35 9.65 -10.30 8.98
N GLY A 36 9.47 -11.15 7.98
CA GLY A 36 10.11 -12.45 7.90
C GLY A 36 11.64 -12.31 7.84
N LEU A 37 12.16 -11.44 6.98
CA LEU A 37 13.60 -11.19 6.86
C LEU A 37 14.17 -10.56 8.14
N CYS A 38 13.44 -9.63 8.77
CA CYS A 38 13.80 -9.05 10.07
C CYS A 38 13.90 -10.12 11.16
N THR A 39 12.94 -11.05 11.19
CA THR A 39 12.96 -12.20 12.11
C THR A 39 14.17 -13.08 11.84
N LEU A 40 14.44 -13.40 10.57
CA LEU A 40 15.53 -14.26 10.13
C LEU A 40 16.91 -13.73 10.55
N ILE A 41 17.17 -12.43 10.39
CA ILE A 41 18.45 -11.81 10.78
C ILE A 41 18.59 -11.61 12.29
N SER A 42 17.49 -11.72 13.05
CA SER A 42 17.44 -11.55 14.51
C SER A 42 17.52 -12.85 15.29
N LEU A 43 17.72 -14.00 14.62
CA LEU A 43 17.77 -15.33 15.26
C LEU A 43 18.98 -15.56 16.20
N GLY A 44 19.93 -14.63 16.27
CA GLY A 44 21.07 -14.71 17.19
C GLY A 44 21.97 -15.92 16.92
N GLU A 45 22.03 -16.85 17.87
CA GLU A 45 22.79 -18.11 17.74
C GLU A 45 22.07 -19.18 16.90
N ALA A 46 20.74 -19.08 16.76
CA ALA A 46 19.94 -20.02 15.98
C ALA A 46 19.98 -19.74 14.45
N LYS A 47 20.74 -18.74 14.03
CA LYS A 47 20.86 -18.32 12.62
C LYS A 47 21.46 -19.45 11.76
N PRO A 48 20.78 -19.90 10.69
CA PRO A 48 21.32 -20.91 9.77
C PRO A 48 22.64 -20.46 9.11
N GLN A 49 23.59 -21.38 8.92
CA GLN A 49 24.92 -21.07 8.35
C GLN A 49 24.83 -20.41 6.96
N VAL A 50 23.82 -20.77 6.17
CA VAL A 50 23.57 -20.18 4.85
C VAL A 50 23.43 -18.67 4.89
N LEU A 51 22.98 -18.09 6.02
CA LEU A 51 22.81 -16.64 6.14
C LEU A 51 24.13 -15.90 6.00
N SER A 52 25.25 -16.46 6.47
CA SER A 52 26.56 -15.85 6.26
C SER A 52 26.98 -15.85 4.80
N GLU A 53 26.54 -16.83 4.01
CA GLU A 53 26.82 -16.91 2.57
C GLU A 53 26.03 -15.87 1.76
N VAL A 54 24.79 -15.59 2.18
CA VAL A 54 23.87 -14.69 1.48
C VAL A 54 23.72 -13.32 2.13
N ALA A 55 24.45 -13.05 3.22
CA ALA A 55 24.31 -11.85 4.04
C ALA A 55 24.33 -10.55 3.24
N GLY A 56 25.24 -10.44 2.27
CA GLY A 56 25.37 -9.28 1.40
C GLY A 56 24.18 -9.02 0.47
N LYS A 57 23.22 -9.94 0.37
CA LYS A 57 21.99 -9.79 -0.42
C LYS A 57 20.78 -9.38 0.43
N ILE A 58 20.81 -9.59 1.74
CA ILE A 58 19.64 -9.41 2.61
C ILE A 58 19.25 -7.93 2.72
N VAL A 59 20.21 -7.04 2.98
CA VAL A 59 19.92 -5.61 3.08
C VAL A 59 19.50 -5.01 1.74
N PRO A 60 20.15 -5.32 0.60
CA PRO A 60 19.64 -4.95 -0.71
C PRO A 60 18.20 -5.42 -0.99
N ALA A 61 17.87 -6.67 -0.61
CA ALA A 61 16.52 -7.22 -0.73
C ALA A 61 15.50 -6.44 0.13
N LEU A 62 15.86 -6.10 1.38
CA LEU A 62 15.02 -5.27 2.24
C LEU A 62 14.82 -3.86 1.67
N ILE A 63 15.85 -3.23 1.10
CA ILE A 63 15.74 -1.92 0.45
C ILE A 63 14.76 -1.98 -0.73
N LEU A 64 14.85 -3.03 -1.56
CA LEU A 64 13.92 -3.24 -2.68
C LEU A 64 12.47 -3.33 -2.19
N LEU A 65 12.23 -4.10 -1.14
CA LEU A 65 10.88 -4.24 -0.54
C LEU A 65 10.37 -2.91 0.01
N PHE A 66 11.21 -2.12 0.69
CA PHE A 66 10.81 -0.81 1.22
C PHE A 66 10.53 0.22 0.13
N ASP A 67 11.27 0.17 -0.98
CA ASP A 67 11.00 1.02 -2.14
C ASP A 67 9.67 0.63 -2.83
N GLY A 68 9.36 -0.67 -2.88
CA GLY A 68 8.06 -1.16 -3.33
C GLY A 68 6.91 -0.76 -2.40
N LEU A 69 7.10 -0.89 -1.08
CA LEU A 69 6.13 -0.47 -0.06
C LEU A 69 5.85 1.01 -0.12
N LYS A 70 6.89 1.85 -0.21
CA LYS A 70 6.73 3.30 -0.30
C LYS A 70 5.83 3.68 -1.48
N ARG A 71 6.09 3.11 -2.66
CA ARG A 71 5.29 3.36 -3.87
C ARG A 71 3.86 2.84 -3.73
N ALA A 72 3.68 1.66 -3.15
CA ALA A 72 2.35 1.09 -2.94
C ALA A 72 1.52 1.90 -1.94
N TYR A 73 2.13 2.41 -0.85
CA TYR A 73 1.47 3.31 0.08
C TYR A 73 1.10 4.66 -0.54
N GLU A 74 1.97 5.21 -1.39
CA GLU A 74 1.68 6.44 -2.13
C GLU A 74 0.52 6.26 -3.12
N SER A 75 0.42 5.10 -3.80
CA SER A 75 -0.72 4.76 -4.69
C SER A 75 -2.02 4.66 -3.91
N ARG A 76 -2.04 3.87 -2.83
CA ARG A 76 -3.25 3.68 -2.00
C ARG A 76 -3.78 4.99 -1.43
N ALA A 77 -2.87 5.87 -0.99
CA ALA A 77 -3.27 7.18 -0.48
C ALA A 77 -3.87 8.10 -1.56
N GLN A 78 -3.41 7.99 -2.81
CA GLN A 78 -3.97 8.74 -3.95
C GLN A 78 -5.35 8.22 -4.34
N GLU A 79 -5.51 6.90 -4.38
CA GLU A 79 -6.81 6.26 -4.65
C GLU A 79 -7.85 6.63 -3.58
N GLU A 80 -7.47 6.61 -2.30
CA GLU A 80 -8.33 7.07 -1.19
C GLU A 80 -8.73 8.56 -1.33
N GLU A 81 -7.80 9.43 -1.77
CA GLU A 81 -8.08 10.86 -2.00
C GLU A 81 -9.01 11.08 -3.22
N GLU A 82 -8.83 10.32 -4.30
CA GLU A 82 -9.67 10.41 -5.51
C GLU A 82 -11.10 9.91 -5.24
N GLU A 83 -11.28 8.83 -4.46
CA GLU A 83 -12.60 8.35 -4.03
C GLU A 83 -13.35 9.38 -3.17
N GLU A 84 -12.65 10.05 -2.25
CA GLU A 84 -13.25 11.12 -1.42
C GLU A 84 -13.65 12.35 -2.25
N GLU A 85 -12.92 12.69 -3.33
CA GLU A 85 -13.25 13.81 -4.23
C GLU A 85 -14.45 13.51 -5.14
N GLU A 86 -14.65 12.25 -5.55
CA GLU A 86 -15.83 11.86 -6.34
C GLU A 86 -17.13 11.82 -5.52
N GLU A 87 -17.05 11.53 -4.21
CA GLU A 87 -18.24 11.56 -3.32
C GLU A 87 -18.76 12.98 -3.01
N ASP A 88 -17.92 14.02 -3.03
CA ASP A 88 -18.35 15.43 -2.80
C ASP A 88 -18.79 16.15 -4.09
N GLY A 89 -18.73 15.44 -5.24
CA GLY A 89 -19.11 15.94 -6.56
C GLY A 89 -20.54 15.60 -7.01
N ASP A 90 -21.24 14.71 -6.30
CA ASP A 90 -22.55 14.19 -6.74
C ASP A 90 -23.74 14.88 -6.06
N ASP A 91 -23.90 16.19 -6.33
CA ASP A 91 -25.22 16.85 -6.29
C ASP A 91 -26.00 16.51 -7.58
N CYS A 92 -26.15 15.22 -7.90
CA CYS A 92 -27.08 14.74 -8.93
C CYS A 92 -28.33 14.07 -8.34
N GLU A 93 -28.70 14.41 -7.09
CA GLU A 93 -29.96 13.99 -6.45
C GLU A 93 -31.23 14.57 -7.12
N GLU A 94 -31.14 15.27 -8.26
CA GLU A 94 -32.31 15.88 -8.92
C GLU A 94 -32.71 15.28 -10.28
N ALA A 95 -32.16 14.14 -10.70
CA ALA A 95 -32.53 13.51 -11.98
C ALA A 95 -33.36 12.21 -11.89
N LEU A 96 -33.44 11.54 -10.73
CA LEU A 96 -34.13 10.25 -10.59
C LEU A 96 -35.61 10.36 -10.14
N SER A 97 -36.32 11.41 -10.58
CA SER A 97 -37.77 11.55 -10.34
C SER A 97 -38.63 11.44 -11.60
N SER A 98 -38.15 10.72 -12.62
CA SER A 98 -38.95 10.43 -13.82
C SER A 98 -39.24 8.95 -13.92
N ASP A 99 -40.19 8.45 -13.13
CA ASP A 99 -41.10 7.33 -13.43
C ASP A 99 -40.59 6.32 -14.48
N GLU A 100 -39.47 5.65 -14.17
CA GLU A 100 -38.73 4.74 -15.07
C GLU A 100 -38.98 3.26 -14.72
N ASP A 101 -39.92 2.96 -13.82
CA ASP A 101 -40.14 1.62 -13.29
C ASP A 101 -40.97 0.68 -14.21
N ASP A 102 -41.34 1.11 -15.42
CA ASP A 102 -42.24 0.34 -16.31
C ASP A 102 -41.54 -0.33 -17.51
N MET A 103 -40.22 -0.22 -17.66
CA MET A 103 -39.47 -0.91 -18.72
C MET A 103 -38.76 -2.16 -18.19
N ASP A 104 -39.29 -3.33 -18.54
CA ASP A 104 -38.63 -4.61 -18.28
C ASP A 104 -37.34 -4.74 -19.12
N GLU A 105 -36.18 -4.56 -18.47
CA GLU A 105 -34.84 -4.65 -19.07
C GLU A 105 -34.53 -6.03 -19.67
N MET A 106 -35.26 -7.07 -19.28
CA MET A 106 -35.10 -8.42 -19.83
C MET A 106 -36.02 -8.69 -21.03
N ALA A 107 -36.88 -7.72 -21.38
CA ALA A 107 -37.74 -7.86 -22.54
C ALA A 107 -36.89 -7.87 -23.83
N PRO A 108 -37.15 -8.80 -24.77
CA PRO A 108 -36.39 -8.90 -26.02
C PRO A 108 -36.47 -7.63 -26.89
N ASP A 109 -37.47 -6.79 -26.65
CA ASP A 109 -37.73 -5.55 -27.40
C ASP A 109 -37.25 -4.30 -26.64
N TYR A 110 -36.46 -4.46 -25.56
CA TYR A 110 -36.00 -3.36 -24.71
C TYR A 110 -35.23 -2.29 -25.51
N LEU A 111 -34.26 -2.71 -26.32
CA LEU A 111 -33.44 -1.81 -27.14
C LEU A 111 -34.29 -1.03 -28.17
N ASP A 112 -35.30 -1.68 -28.76
CA ASP A 112 -36.22 -1.04 -29.71
C ASP A 112 -37.07 0.03 -29.02
N LYS A 113 -37.58 -0.26 -27.82
CA LYS A 113 -38.34 0.70 -27.01
C LYS A 113 -37.48 1.89 -26.57
N LEU A 114 -36.22 1.64 -26.22
CA LEU A 114 -35.27 2.70 -25.83
C LEU A 114 -34.99 3.65 -27.01
N ALA A 115 -34.79 3.09 -28.21
CA ALA A 115 -34.58 3.86 -29.43
C ALA A 115 -35.82 4.71 -29.79
N GLU A 116 -37.02 4.15 -29.63
CA GLU A 116 -38.28 4.87 -29.87
C GLU A 116 -38.50 5.98 -28.84
N PHE A 117 -38.19 5.73 -27.56
CA PHE A 117 -38.27 6.73 -26.49
C PHE A 117 -37.33 7.91 -26.73
N ALA A 118 -36.05 7.64 -27.04
CA ALA A 118 -35.06 8.66 -27.33
C ALA A 118 -35.48 9.55 -28.51
N LYS A 119 -36.07 8.96 -29.55
CA LYS A 119 -36.59 9.70 -30.71
C LYS A 119 -37.81 10.56 -30.35
N THR A 120 -38.69 10.05 -29.49
CA THR A 120 -39.91 10.73 -29.07
C THR A 120 -39.58 11.94 -28.20
N LYS A 121 -38.71 11.76 -27.20
CA LYS A 121 -38.21 12.83 -26.34
C LYS A 121 -37.36 13.85 -27.07
N GLY A 122 -36.53 13.42 -28.01
CA GLY A 122 -35.79 14.31 -28.91
C GLY A 122 -36.74 15.23 -29.69
N ASN A 123 -37.78 14.67 -30.31
CA ASN A 123 -38.76 15.43 -31.07
C ASN A 123 -39.58 16.41 -30.20
N GLU A 124 -39.97 16.01 -28.98
CA GLU A 124 -40.63 16.91 -28.01
C GLU A 124 -39.74 18.12 -27.64
N SER A 125 -38.43 17.89 -27.60
CA SER A 125 -37.40 18.89 -27.27
C SER A 125 -36.93 19.71 -28.48
N GLY A 126 -37.49 19.45 -29.67
CA GLY A 126 -37.13 20.13 -30.92
C GLY A 126 -35.79 19.70 -31.53
N PHE A 127 -35.23 18.57 -31.09
CA PHE A 127 -33.95 18.04 -31.56
C PHE A 127 -34.15 16.71 -32.30
N GLU A 128 -33.73 16.61 -33.56
CA GLU A 128 -33.85 15.37 -34.33
C GLU A 128 -32.79 14.35 -33.88
N VAL A 129 -33.18 13.42 -33.00
CA VAL A 129 -32.32 12.31 -32.55
C VAL A 129 -32.47 11.13 -33.52
N LYS A 130 -31.33 10.65 -34.04
CA LYS A 130 -31.24 9.36 -34.75
C LYS A 130 -30.54 8.35 -33.84
N ALA A 131 -31.29 7.36 -33.37
CA ALA A 131 -30.77 6.17 -32.72
C ALA A 131 -30.91 4.98 -33.68
N GLU A 132 -29.80 4.30 -34.00
CA GLU A 132 -29.76 3.04 -34.73
C GLU A 132 -29.05 2.01 -33.85
N ILE A 133 -29.68 0.87 -33.59
CA ILE A 133 -29.08 -0.24 -32.85
C ILE A 133 -28.04 -0.89 -33.78
N LYS A 134 -26.75 -0.80 -33.39
CA LYS A 134 -25.67 -1.53 -34.05
C LYS A 134 -25.36 -2.78 -33.25
N ASP A 135 -25.41 -3.91 -33.92
CA ASP A 135 -24.97 -5.20 -33.41
C ASP A 135 -23.44 -5.23 -33.56
N ASP A 136 -22.73 -4.67 -32.57
CA ASP A 136 -21.26 -4.61 -32.57
C ASP A 136 -20.70 -5.97 -32.10
N ASP A 137 -20.63 -6.91 -33.03
CA ASP A 137 -19.85 -8.15 -32.97
C ASP A 137 -18.34 -7.82 -33.20
N ALA A 138 -17.83 -6.83 -32.48
CA ALA A 138 -16.48 -6.31 -32.61
C ALA A 138 -15.68 -6.65 -31.35
N ASP A 139 -14.67 -7.50 -31.53
CA ASP A 139 -13.59 -7.81 -30.59
C ASP A 139 -13.23 -6.56 -29.76
N SER A 140 -13.65 -6.57 -28.50
CA SER A 140 -13.13 -5.65 -27.48
C SER A 140 -11.73 -6.13 -27.12
N ASP A 141 -10.75 -5.82 -27.97
CA ASP A 141 -9.37 -5.63 -27.52
C ASP A 141 -9.38 -4.33 -26.70
N GLY A 142 -9.86 -4.46 -25.46
CA GLY A 142 -9.70 -3.46 -24.43
C GLY A 142 -8.22 -3.31 -24.16
N ASP A 143 -7.61 -2.33 -24.80
CA ASP A 143 -6.38 -1.68 -24.36
C ASP A 143 -6.70 -0.98 -23.03
N ALA A 144 -6.90 -1.78 -21.99
CA ALA A 144 -6.77 -1.33 -20.63
C ALA A 144 -5.29 -0.99 -20.50
N GLU A 145 -4.98 0.29 -20.64
CA GLU A 145 -3.72 0.87 -20.16
C GLU A 145 -3.60 0.47 -18.69
N GLU A 146 -3.02 -0.70 -18.45
CA GLU A 146 -2.66 -1.24 -17.15
C GLU A 146 -1.78 -0.17 -16.51
N SER A 147 -2.41 0.68 -15.70
CA SER A 147 -1.74 1.75 -14.99
C SER A 147 -0.54 1.13 -14.30
N VAL A 148 0.59 1.81 -14.31
CA VAL A 148 1.82 1.34 -13.65
C VAL A 148 1.63 1.01 -12.15
N GLY A 149 0.49 1.38 -11.54
CA GLY A 149 0.02 0.92 -10.23
C GLY A 149 -0.44 -0.55 -10.20
N ASP A 150 -1.12 -1.05 -11.24
CA ASP A 150 -1.74 -2.39 -11.31
C ASP A 150 -0.68 -3.51 -11.26
N LEU A 151 0.49 -3.29 -11.89
CA LEU A 151 1.62 -4.24 -11.80
C LEU A 151 2.17 -4.41 -10.38
N ASN A 152 1.85 -3.48 -9.48
CA ASN A 152 2.37 -3.45 -8.13
C ASN A 152 1.36 -3.94 -7.09
N GLU A 153 0.12 -4.18 -7.51
CA GLU A 153 -0.99 -4.68 -6.71
C GLU A 153 -1.25 -6.15 -7.06
N THR A 154 -1.83 -6.90 -6.12
CA THR A 154 -2.35 -8.22 -6.42
C THR A 154 -3.85 -8.20 -6.18
N GLY A 155 -4.62 -8.97 -6.94
CA GLY A 155 -6.06 -9.14 -6.66
C GLY A 155 -6.38 -9.70 -5.27
N LEU A 156 -5.35 -10.04 -4.47
CA LEU A 156 -5.47 -10.45 -3.08
C LEU A 156 -5.34 -9.32 -2.06
N GLU A 157 -4.97 -8.09 -2.46
CA GLU A 157 -4.83 -6.96 -1.52
C GLU A 157 -6.17 -6.56 -0.88
N SER A 158 -7.30 -6.95 -1.49
CA SER A 158 -8.64 -6.85 -0.89
C SER A 158 -8.83 -7.73 0.36
N PHE A 159 -8.00 -8.74 0.57
CA PHE A 159 -8.05 -9.60 1.75
C PHE A 159 -7.07 -9.11 2.81
N THR A 160 -7.60 -8.54 3.89
CA THR A 160 -6.77 -8.02 4.98
C THR A 160 -6.55 -9.06 6.08
N THR A 161 -5.44 -8.91 6.79
CA THR A 161 -5.12 -9.66 8.01
C THR A 161 -4.78 -8.70 9.15
N PRO A 162 -4.62 -9.16 10.41
CA PRO A 162 -4.28 -8.27 11.52
C PRO A 162 -2.96 -7.49 11.36
N ILE A 163 -2.06 -7.89 10.45
CA ILE A 163 -0.87 -7.10 10.13
C ILE A 163 -1.22 -5.83 9.34
N ASP A 164 -2.36 -5.83 8.64
CA ASP A 164 -2.80 -4.79 7.71
C ASP A 164 -3.70 -3.75 8.38
N ASP A 165 -4.20 -4.05 9.57
CA ASP A 165 -4.97 -3.13 10.42
C ASP A 165 -4.03 -2.08 11.05
N GLU A 166 -3.69 -1.03 10.28
CA GLU A 166 -2.83 0.07 10.72
C GLU A 166 -3.42 0.89 11.88
N GLU A 167 -4.74 0.91 11.99
CA GLU A 167 -5.46 1.62 13.04
C GLU A 167 -5.35 0.94 14.40
N ASN A 168 -5.03 -0.35 14.41
CA ASN A 168 -4.82 -1.08 15.64
C ASN A 168 -3.66 -0.48 16.45
N GLU A 169 -3.90 -0.28 17.75
CA GLU A 169 -2.83 0.13 18.67
C GLU A 169 -1.69 -0.90 18.70
N SER A 170 -2.01 -2.18 18.47
CA SER A 170 -1.05 -3.28 18.43
C SER A 170 -0.54 -3.60 17.02
N ALA A 171 -0.85 -2.78 16.01
CA ALA A 171 -0.39 -2.99 14.64
C ALA A 171 1.15 -3.00 14.59
N ILE A 172 1.70 -4.02 13.92
CA ILE A 172 3.14 -4.15 13.71
C ILE A 172 3.52 -3.35 12.48
N ASP A 173 4.29 -2.28 12.67
CA ASP A 173 4.82 -1.47 11.58
C ASP A 173 6.16 -2.05 11.09
N GLU A 174 6.25 -2.31 9.79
CA GLU A 174 7.38 -2.93 9.14
C GLU A 174 8.63 -2.05 9.11
N TYR A 175 8.47 -0.72 8.97
CA TYR A 175 9.58 0.24 9.01
C TYR A 175 10.16 0.33 10.42
N TRP A 176 9.30 0.43 11.44
CA TRP A 176 9.72 0.47 12.84
C TRP A 176 10.38 -0.85 13.25
N THR A 177 9.78 -1.99 12.91
CA THR A 177 10.35 -3.31 13.22
C THR A 177 11.74 -3.45 12.61
N PHE A 178 11.91 -3.09 11.33
CA PHE A 178 13.22 -3.11 10.70
C PHE A 178 14.21 -2.17 11.38
N LYS A 179 13.80 -0.93 11.70
CA LYS A 179 14.65 0.03 12.41
C LYS A 179 15.13 -0.54 13.75
N GLU A 180 14.25 -1.14 14.54
CA GLU A 180 14.62 -1.75 15.83
C GLU A 180 15.62 -2.88 15.65
N VAL A 181 15.36 -3.77 14.70
CA VAL A 181 16.24 -4.91 14.39
C VAL A 181 17.62 -4.41 13.95
N ILE A 182 17.68 -3.52 12.96
CA ILE A 182 18.97 -3.07 12.41
C ILE A 182 19.77 -2.26 13.44
N THR A 183 19.10 -1.48 14.28
CA THR A 183 19.73 -0.74 15.39
C THR A 183 20.24 -1.71 16.46
N ALA A 184 19.45 -2.70 16.85
CA ALA A 184 19.83 -3.71 17.82
C ALA A 184 21.03 -4.53 17.34
N LEU A 185 21.05 -4.95 16.06
CA LEU A 185 22.17 -5.64 15.45
C LEU A 185 23.44 -4.79 15.46
N SER A 186 23.34 -3.50 15.15
CA SER A 186 24.50 -2.58 15.18
C SER A 186 25.13 -2.43 16.57
N ALA A 187 24.35 -2.67 17.63
CA ALA A 187 24.79 -2.58 19.02
C ALA A 187 25.24 -3.92 19.61
N GLN A 188 24.54 -5.02 19.29
CA GLN A 188 24.71 -6.32 19.93
C GLN A 188 25.63 -7.26 19.15
N ASP A 189 25.62 -7.20 17.81
CA ASP A 189 26.41 -8.07 16.93
C ASP A 189 27.00 -7.24 15.77
N GLN A 190 28.02 -6.44 16.09
CA GLN A 190 28.68 -5.54 15.13
C GLN A 190 29.32 -6.30 13.96
N ALA A 191 29.78 -7.53 14.17
CA ALA A 191 30.35 -8.35 13.11
C ALA A 191 29.27 -8.79 12.11
N TRP A 192 28.10 -9.21 12.61
CA TRP A 192 26.96 -9.56 11.76
C TRP A 192 26.39 -8.35 11.03
N TYR A 193 26.21 -7.23 11.74
CA TYR A 193 25.79 -5.97 11.13
C TYR A 193 26.74 -5.55 10.00
N ALA A 194 28.05 -5.57 10.25
CA ALA A 194 29.05 -5.25 9.24
C ALA A 194 28.97 -6.18 8.03
N LEU A 195 28.69 -7.48 8.23
CA LEU A 195 28.55 -8.43 7.12
C LEU A 195 27.31 -8.12 6.27
N LEU A 196 26.18 -7.82 6.91
CA LEU A 196 24.92 -7.43 6.25
C LEU A 196 25.07 -6.14 5.43
N THR A 197 25.87 -5.17 5.91
CA THR A 197 26.04 -3.87 5.25
C THR A 197 27.32 -3.74 4.43
N SER A 198 28.15 -4.79 4.35
CA SER A 198 29.52 -4.72 3.80
C SER A 198 29.61 -4.35 2.32
N ASN A 199 28.60 -4.71 1.53
CA ASN A 199 28.61 -4.60 0.06
C ASN A 199 27.57 -3.61 -0.48
N LEU A 200 27.07 -2.70 0.37
CA LEU A 200 26.10 -1.70 -0.07
C LEU A 200 26.76 -0.67 -0.98
N THR A 201 26.12 -0.36 -2.10
CA THR A 201 26.50 0.80 -2.91
C THR A 201 26.19 2.10 -2.15
N PRO A 202 26.79 3.25 -2.54
CA PRO A 202 26.45 4.54 -1.94
C PRO A 202 24.94 4.85 -2.00
N GLU A 203 24.28 4.47 -3.08
CA GLU A 203 22.84 4.63 -3.29
C GLU A 203 22.05 3.75 -2.33
N GLN A 204 22.44 2.48 -2.17
CA GLN A 204 21.80 1.56 -1.22
C GLN A 204 22.03 2.00 0.24
N ALA A 205 23.22 2.49 0.56
CA ALA A 205 23.51 3.02 1.90
C ALA A 205 22.65 4.26 2.21
N LYS A 206 22.41 5.12 1.21
CA LYS A 206 21.48 6.25 1.33
C LYS A 206 20.03 5.78 1.49
N ALA A 207 19.57 4.84 0.66
CA ALA A 207 18.23 4.28 0.76
C ALA A 207 17.98 3.63 2.13
N LEU A 208 18.96 2.91 2.67
CA LEU A 208 18.90 2.38 4.03
C LEU A 208 18.70 3.47 5.09
N GLN A 209 19.41 4.60 4.97
CA GLN A 209 19.22 5.74 5.89
C GLN A 209 17.82 6.36 5.73
N GLU A 210 17.33 6.48 4.51
CA GLU A 210 15.98 7.00 4.22
C GLU A 210 14.91 6.12 4.85
N VAL A 211 15.02 4.79 4.76
CA VAL A 211 14.11 3.85 5.44
C VAL A 211 14.05 4.09 6.94
N VAL A 212 15.20 4.32 7.59
CA VAL A 212 15.26 4.62 9.03
C VAL A 212 14.58 5.95 9.36
N VAL A 213 14.75 6.97 8.51
CA VAL A 213 14.07 8.26 8.67
C VAL A 213 12.56 8.11 8.50
N THR A 214 12.10 7.34 7.51
CA THR A 214 10.69 7.05 7.29
C THR A 214 10.09 6.33 8.50
N ALA A 215 10.81 5.38 9.11
CA ALA A 215 10.37 4.73 10.35
C ALA A 215 10.12 5.73 11.49
N ASP A 216 11.00 6.72 11.66
CA ASP A 216 10.82 7.77 12.66
C ASP A 216 9.62 8.68 12.37
N GLN A 217 9.44 9.04 11.10
CA GLN A 217 8.30 9.84 10.66
C GLN A 217 6.97 9.12 10.90
N ARG A 218 6.88 7.83 10.53
CA ARG A 218 5.68 7.00 10.74
C ARG A 218 5.35 6.85 12.22
N LYS A 219 6.37 6.61 13.05
CA LYS A 219 6.18 6.54 14.51
C LYS A 219 5.65 7.86 15.09
N ALA A 220 6.26 8.98 14.74
CA ALA A 220 5.83 10.30 15.19
C ALA A 220 4.40 10.63 14.72
N ALA A 221 4.04 10.26 13.48
CA ALA A 221 2.69 10.42 12.95
C ALA A 221 1.67 9.56 13.73
N LYS A 222 1.97 8.29 13.99
CA LYS A 222 1.09 7.40 14.78
C LYS A 222 0.90 7.91 16.21
N GLU A 223 1.97 8.34 16.88
CA GLU A 223 1.89 8.95 18.21
C GLU A 223 1.07 10.25 18.20
N SER A 224 1.22 11.08 17.16
CA SER A 224 0.44 12.32 17.01
C SER A 224 -1.06 12.03 16.83
N LYS A 225 -1.42 11.08 15.96
CA LYS A 225 -2.82 10.63 15.79
C LYS A 225 -3.40 10.07 17.10
N LEU A 226 -2.61 9.35 17.88
CA LEU A 226 -3.06 8.83 19.18
C LEU A 226 -3.33 9.96 20.20
N ILE A 227 -2.46 10.98 20.26
CA ILE A 227 -2.66 12.16 21.12
C ILE A 227 -3.93 12.92 20.71
N GLU A 228 -4.19 13.04 19.40
CA GLU A 228 -5.40 13.66 18.88
C GLU A 228 -6.66 12.86 19.29
N LYS A 229 -6.66 11.53 19.09
CA LYS A 229 -7.75 10.64 19.54
C LYS A 229 -8.01 10.71 21.05
N GLN A 230 -6.98 11.02 21.85
CA GLN A 230 -7.09 11.19 23.32
C GLN A 230 -7.55 12.59 23.76
N GLY A 231 -7.94 13.46 22.83
CA GLY A 231 -8.44 14.81 23.13
C GLY A 231 -7.38 15.92 23.10
N GLY A 232 -6.23 15.67 22.49
CA GLY A 232 -5.16 16.65 22.27
C GLY A 232 -4.16 16.78 23.43
N PHE A 233 -3.11 17.58 23.20
CA PHE A 233 -2.07 17.79 24.21
C PHE A 233 -2.60 18.62 25.39
N ALA A 234 -2.62 18.04 26.59
CA ALA A 234 -2.98 18.75 27.81
C ALA A 234 -1.88 19.76 28.18
N PHE A 235 -2.09 21.03 27.82
CA PHE A 235 -1.20 22.10 28.28
C PHE A 235 -1.23 22.16 29.81
N PRO A 236 -0.08 22.09 30.49
CA PRO A 236 -0.05 22.33 31.93
C PRO A 236 -0.64 23.71 32.17
N GLN A 237 -1.68 23.80 33.02
CA GLN A 237 -2.30 25.07 33.37
C GLN A 237 -1.22 26.02 33.91
N THR A 238 -0.74 26.92 33.06
CA THR A 238 0.02 28.08 33.49
C THR A 238 -0.97 28.94 34.26
N ALA A 239 -0.78 28.99 35.59
CA ALA A 239 -1.57 29.86 36.45
C ALA A 239 -1.46 31.28 35.90
N VAL A 240 -2.53 31.75 35.24
CA VAL A 240 -2.60 33.10 34.68
C VAL A 240 -2.50 34.05 35.87
N PRO A 241 -1.44 34.89 35.96
CA PRO A 241 -1.30 35.80 37.10
C PRO A 241 -2.51 36.74 37.12
N THR A 242 -3.30 36.70 38.19
CA THR A 242 -4.54 37.49 38.35
C THR A 242 -4.30 38.99 38.50
N SER A 243 -3.04 39.43 38.57
CA SER A 243 -2.69 40.84 38.55
C SER A 243 -1.41 41.10 37.75
N PHE A 244 -1.55 41.80 36.63
CA PHE A 244 -0.44 42.49 35.99
C PHE A 244 -0.26 43.85 36.68
N LYS A 245 0.84 44.04 37.41
CA LYS A 245 1.22 45.37 37.90
C LYS A 245 1.88 46.14 36.78
N PHE A 246 1.14 47.02 36.11
CA PHE A 246 1.75 48.13 35.39
C PHE A 246 2.30 49.09 36.45
N GLY A 247 3.62 49.26 36.45
CA GLY A 247 4.33 50.08 37.44
C GLY A 247 3.79 51.51 37.52
N SER A 248 3.77 52.04 38.73
CA SER A 248 3.53 53.44 39.09
C SER A 248 4.66 54.35 38.65
#